data_AF-A0A948VPV1-F1
#
_entry.id   AF-A0A948VPV1-F1
#
_cell.length_a   1.000
_cell.length_b   1.000
_cell.length_c   1.000
_cell.angle_alpha   90.00
_cell.angle_beta   90.00
_cell.angle_gamma   90.00
#
_symmetry.space_group_name_H-M   'P 1'
#
loop_
_entity.id
_entity.type
_entity.pdbx_description
1 polymer ?
#
loop_
_entity_poly.entity_id
_entity_poly.type
_entity_poly.pdbx_seq_one_letter_code
_entity_poly.pdbx_strand_id
1 'polypeptide(L)'
;MEKIVSLCKRRGFVYPSSEIYGGFANIYDFGPLGSLLAKNIREIWIKKMVQEREDMYLIDGSILMHPKAWEASGHTTAFTDPLIQCPACKKRFRADELDGWKLKKDNQTGKWNVLKKGSLICPDCGANLIPDVKEFNLLMTTNVGSVEGEKTQVYLKGESCQNIYLDFLPIRDTMGAKIPFGVAQIGKAFRNEITLGKFLFKVREFEQMDIEYFCSPEEANKLYKEWKDIRFKWYVDTIGLNKDRLRWRQHFSDERIFYARDAWDIEYK
;
A
#
# COMPACT_ATOMS: atom_id res chain seq x y z
N MET A 1 8.29 17.50 11.03
CA MET A 1 7.48 16.29 11.32
C MET A 1 7.13 16.18 12.80
N GLU A 2 8.09 16.21 13.72
CA GLU A 2 7.87 16.04 15.17
C GLU A 2 6.77 16.94 15.76
N LYS A 3 6.72 18.22 15.36
CA LYS A 3 5.65 19.15 15.77
C LYS A 3 4.25 18.65 15.42
N ILE A 4 4.08 18.03 14.25
CA ILE A 4 2.80 17.46 13.79
C ILE A 4 2.46 16.23 14.61
N VAL A 5 3.40 15.29 14.76
CA VAL A 5 3.21 14.07 15.56
C VAL A 5 2.79 14.40 17.00
N SER A 6 3.48 15.35 17.62
CA SER A 6 3.19 15.83 18.96
C SER A 6 1.79 16.46 19.06
N LEU A 7 1.38 17.26 18.06
CA LEU A 7 0.05 17.85 18.01
C LEU A 7 -1.04 16.77 17.84
N CYS A 8 -0.85 15.82 16.92
CA CYS A 8 -1.79 14.73 16.67
C CYS A 8 -2.05 13.94 17.95
N LYS A 9 -1.00 13.61 18.71
CA LYS A 9 -1.14 12.92 20.00
C LYS A 9 -1.88 13.79 21.02
N ARG A 10 -1.45 15.04 21.25
CA ARG A 10 -2.06 15.92 22.26
C ARG A 10 -3.53 16.27 21.97
N ARG A 11 -3.95 16.24 20.71
CA ARG A 11 -5.31 16.62 20.28
C ARG A 11 -6.20 15.43 19.96
N GLY A 12 -5.74 14.20 20.19
CA GLY A 12 -6.56 13.00 20.00
C GLY A 12 -6.83 12.65 18.54
N PHE A 13 -5.83 12.84 17.67
CA PHE A 13 -5.86 12.37 16.29
C PHE A 13 -5.23 10.98 16.14
N VAL A 14 -3.99 10.79 16.62
CA VAL A 14 -3.23 9.55 16.40
C VAL A 14 -2.42 9.22 17.64
N TYR A 15 -2.46 7.97 18.05
CA TYR A 15 -1.70 7.42 19.18
C TYR A 15 -0.83 6.25 18.71
N PRO A 16 0.37 6.06 19.27
CA PRO A 16 1.08 4.78 19.14
C PRO A 16 0.19 3.66 19.66
N SER A 17 0.00 2.60 18.87
CA SER A 17 -0.82 1.47 19.32
C SER A 17 -0.14 0.75 20.48
N SER A 18 -0.92 0.24 21.44
CA SER A 18 -0.41 -0.44 22.64
C SER A 18 0.60 0.39 23.46
N GLU A 19 0.45 1.72 23.49
CA GLU A 19 1.43 2.63 24.11
C GLU A 19 1.77 2.28 25.57
N ILE A 20 0.77 1.92 26.38
CA ILE A 20 0.97 1.56 27.80
C ILE A 20 1.85 0.32 27.99
N TYR A 21 2.03 -0.49 26.94
CA TYR A 21 2.89 -1.68 26.91
C TYR A 21 4.21 -1.44 26.17
N GLY A 22 4.61 -0.18 25.95
CA GLY A 22 5.82 0.19 25.22
C GLY A 22 5.60 0.48 23.74
N GLY A 23 4.35 0.45 23.28
CA GLY A 23 3.97 0.71 21.90
C GLY A 23 4.21 -0.49 20.98
N PHE A 24 3.58 -0.47 19.81
CA PHE A 24 3.86 -1.43 18.75
C PHE A 24 4.32 -0.71 17.48
N ALA A 25 5.56 -0.99 17.08
CA ALA A 25 6.25 -0.23 16.06
C ALA A 25 5.46 -0.18 14.73
N ASN A 26 5.31 1.04 14.19
CA ASN A 26 4.59 1.33 12.94
C ASN A 26 3.10 0.91 12.93
N ILE A 27 2.47 0.79 14.09
CA ILE A 27 1.03 0.55 14.24
C ILE A 27 0.46 1.67 15.11
N TYR A 28 -0.65 2.25 14.67
CA TYR A 28 -1.20 3.45 15.27
C TYR A 28 -2.72 3.35 15.40
N ASP A 29 -3.23 3.92 16.49
CA ASP A 29 -4.66 4.01 16.74
C ASP A 29 -5.13 5.44 16.44
N PHE A 30 -6.29 5.58 15.81
CA PHE A 30 -6.90 6.90 15.61
C PHE A 30 -7.73 7.29 16.85
N GLY A 31 -7.38 8.41 17.47
CA GLY A 31 -8.12 8.96 18.62
C GLY A 31 -9.50 9.52 18.24
N PRO A 32 -10.23 10.15 19.17
CA PRO A 32 -11.59 10.63 18.92
C PRO A 32 -11.73 11.57 17.71
N LEU A 33 -10.85 12.57 17.59
CA LEU A 33 -10.88 13.50 16.46
C LEU A 33 -10.33 12.86 15.17
N GLY A 34 -9.32 12.01 15.30
CA GLY A 34 -8.73 11.32 14.16
C GLY A 34 -9.69 10.32 13.52
N SER A 35 -10.46 9.60 14.34
CA SER A 35 -11.48 8.66 13.88
C SER A 35 -12.58 9.36 13.09
N LEU A 36 -13.07 10.51 13.58
CA LEU A 36 -14.07 11.31 12.87
C LEU A 36 -13.51 11.93 11.59
N LEU A 37 -12.26 12.43 11.60
CA LEU A 37 -11.62 12.95 10.40
C LEU A 37 -11.45 11.86 9.33
N ALA A 38 -10.94 10.69 9.72
CA ALA A 38 -10.78 9.56 8.81
C ALA A 38 -12.14 9.12 8.22
N LYS A 39 -13.19 9.06 9.06
CA LYS A 39 -14.56 8.79 8.59
C LYS A 39 -15.03 9.81 7.57
N ASN A 40 -14.89 11.10 7.85
CA ASN A 40 -15.31 12.16 6.93
C ASN A 40 -14.56 12.09 5.58
N ILE A 41 -13.27 11.75 5.59
CA ILE A 41 -12.48 11.57 4.37
C ILE A 41 -12.99 10.38 3.54
N ARG A 42 -13.33 9.26 4.17
CA ARG A 42 -13.95 8.11 3.47
C ARG A 42 -15.29 8.47 2.86
N GLU A 43 -16.15 9.11 3.65
CA GLU A 43 -17.52 9.44 3.23
C GLU A 43 -17.51 10.42 2.06
N ILE A 44 -16.66 11.46 2.10
CA ILE A 44 -16.57 12.41 0.99
C ILE A 44 -15.93 11.78 -0.26
N TRP A 45 -15.02 10.82 -0.09
CA TRP A 45 -14.48 10.03 -1.20
C TRP A 45 -15.55 9.15 -1.83
N ILE A 46 -16.30 8.37 -1.03
CA ILE A 46 -17.41 7.53 -1.51
C ILE A 46 -18.45 8.38 -2.23
N LYS A 47 -18.83 9.53 -1.64
CA LYS A 47 -19.78 10.44 -2.26
C LYS A 47 -19.34 10.86 -3.66
N LYS A 48 -18.10 11.35 -3.79
CA LYS A 48 -17.57 11.90 -5.05
C LYS A 48 -17.26 10.83 -6.09
N MET A 49 -16.65 9.73 -5.66
CA MET A 49 -16.13 8.71 -6.55
C MET A 49 -17.14 7.63 -6.89
N VAL A 50 -18.16 7.45 -6.04
CA VAL A 50 -19.17 6.40 -6.20
C VAL A 50 -20.57 6.99 -6.35
N GLN A 51 -21.10 7.66 -5.32
CA GLN A 51 -22.53 8.00 -5.27
C GLN A 51 -22.96 9.08 -6.27
N GLU A 52 -22.05 9.97 -6.66
CA GLU A 52 -22.29 10.99 -7.69
C GLU A 52 -22.05 10.45 -9.12
N ARG A 53 -21.83 9.14 -9.27
CA ARG A 53 -21.60 8.47 -10.56
C ARG A 53 -22.62 7.35 -10.77
N GLU A 54 -22.99 7.14 -12.03
CA GLU A 54 -23.91 6.05 -12.43
C GLU A 54 -23.16 4.76 -12.81
N ASP A 55 -21.84 4.84 -13.00
CA ASP A 55 -20.98 3.79 -13.53
C ASP A 55 -20.01 3.23 -12.48
N MET A 56 -20.30 3.39 -11.18
CA MET A 56 -19.41 2.98 -10.09
C MET A 56 -20.15 2.16 -9.02
N TYR A 57 -19.54 1.04 -8.63
CA TYR A 57 -20.10 0.14 -7.63
C TYR A 57 -19.15 0.01 -6.43
N LEU A 58 -19.65 0.26 -5.22
CA LEU A 58 -18.86 0.09 -3.99
C LEU A 58 -18.99 -1.33 -3.46
N ILE A 59 -17.86 -1.95 -3.11
CA ILE A 59 -17.81 -3.24 -2.41
C ILE A 59 -17.04 -3.13 -1.09
N ASP A 60 -17.21 -4.13 -0.22
CA ASP A 60 -16.42 -4.36 0.98
C ASP A 60 -15.88 -5.79 0.98
N GLY A 61 -14.69 -5.96 0.41
CA GLY A 61 -14.04 -7.25 0.28
C GLY A 61 -13.34 -7.71 1.57
N SER A 62 -13.39 -9.02 1.82
CA SER A 62 -12.78 -9.65 2.99
C SER A 62 -11.27 -9.38 3.10
N ILE A 63 -10.74 -9.39 4.33
CA ILE A 63 -9.29 -9.30 4.58
C ILE A 63 -8.60 -10.63 4.30
N LEU A 64 -9.22 -11.73 4.72
CA LEU A 64 -8.71 -13.07 4.50
C LEU A 64 -9.14 -13.56 3.12
N MET A 65 -8.18 -14.09 2.37
CA MET A 65 -8.39 -14.58 1.01
C MET A 65 -7.69 -15.93 0.84
N HIS A 66 -8.21 -16.74 -0.09
CA HIS A 66 -7.59 -18.02 -0.43
C HIS A 66 -6.16 -17.81 -0.93
N PRO A 67 -5.15 -18.57 -0.46
CA PRO A 67 -3.73 -18.41 -0.83
C PRO A 67 -3.46 -18.31 -2.34
N LYS A 68 -4.13 -19.17 -3.13
CA LYS A 68 -4.08 -19.16 -4.59
C LYS A 68 -4.36 -17.79 -5.24
N ALA A 69 -5.16 -16.92 -4.62
CA ALA A 69 -5.39 -15.57 -5.15
C ALA A 69 -4.10 -14.73 -5.14
N TRP A 70 -3.26 -14.88 -4.12
CA TRP A 70 -1.97 -14.21 -3.98
C TRP A 70 -0.87 -14.85 -4.83
N GLU A 71 -0.96 -16.16 -5.04
CA GLU A 71 -0.08 -16.87 -5.98
C GLU A 71 -0.36 -16.43 -7.42
N ALA A 72 -1.64 -16.40 -7.81
CA ALA A 72 -2.05 -16.01 -9.16
C ALA A 72 -1.71 -14.55 -9.49
N SER A 73 -1.80 -13.64 -8.51
CA SER A 73 -1.37 -12.25 -8.67
C SER A 73 0.15 -12.05 -8.57
N GLY A 74 0.92 -13.09 -8.22
CA GLY A 74 2.38 -13.04 -8.10
C GLY A 74 2.89 -12.44 -6.77
N HIS A 75 2.01 -12.11 -5.82
CA HIS A 75 2.41 -11.49 -4.55
C HIS A 75 3.21 -12.44 -3.65
N THR A 76 3.02 -13.75 -3.75
CA THR A 76 3.80 -14.71 -2.95
C THR A 76 5.29 -14.76 -3.32
N THR A 77 5.65 -14.34 -4.53
CA THR A 77 7.03 -14.38 -5.04
C THR A 77 7.62 -12.99 -5.25
N ALA A 78 6.85 -12.06 -5.81
CA ALA A 78 7.35 -10.74 -6.20
C ALA A 78 7.12 -9.66 -5.14
N PHE A 79 6.32 -9.89 -4.09
CA PHE A 79 6.06 -8.88 -3.05
C PHE A 79 7.11 -8.88 -1.93
N THR A 80 8.39 -8.76 -2.33
CA THR A 80 9.55 -8.88 -1.43
C THR A 80 10.39 -7.60 -1.35
N ASP A 81 10.96 -7.36 -0.18
CA ASP A 81 12.00 -6.36 0.06
C ASP A 81 13.37 -7.04 0.32
N PRO A 82 14.50 -6.37 0.02
CA PRO A 82 15.82 -6.92 0.24
C PRO A 82 16.24 -6.63 1.70
N LEU A 83 16.30 -7.68 2.51
CA LEU A 83 16.57 -7.62 3.93
C LEU A 83 18.05 -7.89 4.23
N ILE A 84 18.64 -7.07 5.09
CA ILE A 84 19.96 -7.32 5.69
C ILE A 84 19.89 -7.19 7.22
N GLN A 85 20.61 -8.04 7.94
CA GLN A 85 20.68 -8.01 9.40
C GLN A 85 22.07 -7.63 9.87
N CYS A 86 22.15 -6.67 10.80
CA CYS A 86 23.41 -6.32 11.44
C CYS A 86 23.88 -7.46 12.36
N PRO A 87 25.12 -7.97 12.21
CA PRO A 87 25.61 -9.04 13.07
C PRO A 87 25.79 -8.58 14.53
N ALA A 88 26.09 -7.29 14.75
CA ALA A 88 26.35 -6.71 16.06
C ALA A 88 25.07 -6.42 16.86
N CYS A 89 24.15 -5.59 16.33
CA CYS A 89 22.94 -5.19 17.05
C CYS A 89 21.68 -5.99 16.69
N LYS A 90 21.77 -6.94 15.74
CA LYS A 90 20.67 -7.79 15.24
C LYS A 90 19.49 -7.04 14.59
N LYS A 91 19.55 -5.72 14.49
CA LYS A 91 18.56 -4.91 13.77
C LYS A 91 18.59 -5.24 12.27
N ARG A 92 17.43 -5.08 11.66
CA ARG A 92 17.15 -5.40 10.26
C ARG A 92 16.92 -4.12 9.48
N PHE A 93 17.44 -4.08 8.27
CA PHE A 93 17.37 -2.91 7.40
C PHE A 93 16.99 -3.36 5.99
N ARG A 94 16.44 -2.42 5.23
CA ARG A 94 16.26 -2.55 3.79
C ARG A 94 17.59 -2.26 3.11
N ALA A 95 18.13 -3.25 2.41
CA ALA A 95 19.47 -3.15 1.82
C ALA A 95 19.52 -2.18 0.63
N ASP A 96 18.38 -1.88 -0.01
CA ASP A 96 18.26 -0.90 -1.08
C ASP A 96 18.25 0.55 -0.55
N GLU A 97 17.89 0.75 0.72
CA GLU A 97 17.88 2.05 1.40
C GLU A 97 19.22 2.35 2.11
N LEU A 98 20.19 1.42 2.12
CA LEU A 98 21.48 1.61 2.79
C LEU A 98 22.50 2.32 1.90
N ASP A 99 23.22 3.27 2.49
CA ASP A 99 24.34 3.94 1.86
C ASP A 99 25.45 2.94 1.48
N GLY A 100 26.05 3.16 0.31
CA GLY A 100 27.12 2.31 -0.23
C GLY A 100 26.62 1.16 -1.10
N TRP A 101 25.34 0.81 -1.04
CA TRP A 101 24.72 -0.13 -1.97
C TRP A 101 23.77 0.56 -2.94
N LYS A 102 23.68 -0.01 -4.14
CA LYS A 102 22.57 0.24 -5.06
C LYS A 102 22.02 -1.10 -5.48
N LEU A 103 20.82 -1.40 -5.00
CA LEU A 103 20.04 -2.55 -5.44
C LEU A 103 18.96 -2.10 -6.41
N LYS A 104 18.56 -2.99 -7.30
CA LYS A 104 17.43 -2.77 -8.19
C LYS A 104 16.62 -4.04 -8.31
N LYS A 105 15.32 -3.91 -8.11
CA LYS A 105 14.38 -4.99 -8.33
C LYS A 105 14.12 -5.14 -9.83
N ASP A 106 14.17 -6.37 -10.32
CA ASP A 106 13.67 -6.70 -11.64
C ASP A 106 12.14 -6.81 -11.55
N ASN A 107 11.44 -5.92 -12.25
CA ASN A 107 9.99 -5.86 -12.18
C ASN A 107 9.31 -7.04 -12.87
N GLN A 108 10.00 -7.79 -13.74
CA GLN A 108 9.45 -8.99 -14.38
C GLN A 108 9.59 -10.22 -13.48
N THR A 109 10.75 -10.39 -12.87
CA THR A 109 11.05 -11.59 -12.06
C THR A 109 10.82 -11.40 -10.57
N GLY A 110 10.66 -10.16 -10.11
CA GLY A 110 10.56 -9.79 -8.69
C GLY A 110 11.89 -9.85 -7.94
N LYS A 111 12.98 -10.27 -8.58
CA LYS A 111 14.28 -10.51 -7.93
C LYS A 111 15.11 -9.24 -7.75
N TRP A 112 15.87 -9.20 -6.67
CA TRP A 112 16.77 -8.08 -6.40
C TRP A 112 18.18 -8.30 -6.97
N ASN A 113 18.64 -7.36 -7.78
CA ASN A 113 19.96 -7.35 -8.40
C ASN A 113 20.87 -6.28 -7.77
N VAL A 114 22.14 -6.64 -7.56
CA VAL A 114 23.14 -5.71 -7.02
C VAL A 114 23.77 -4.91 -8.16
N LEU A 115 23.51 -3.60 -8.21
CA LEU A 115 24.09 -2.70 -9.21
C LEU A 115 25.43 -2.10 -8.76
N LYS A 116 25.59 -1.85 -7.46
CA LYS A 116 26.84 -1.36 -6.87
C LYS A 116 27.06 -1.97 -5.50
N LYS A 117 28.26 -2.49 -5.28
CA LYS A 117 28.75 -2.94 -3.97
C LYS A 117 29.67 -1.87 -3.39
N GLY A 118 29.43 -1.54 -2.14
CA GLY A 118 30.28 -0.68 -1.32
C GLY A 118 30.29 -1.17 0.11
N SER A 119 31.09 -0.52 0.95
CA SER A 119 31.10 -0.78 2.39
C SER A 119 29.75 -0.41 2.97
N LEU A 120 29.09 -1.40 3.57
CA LEU A 120 27.82 -1.20 4.26
C LEU A 120 28.08 -0.99 5.74
N ILE A 121 27.62 0.15 6.26
CA ILE A 121 27.72 0.49 7.67
C ILE A 121 26.33 0.44 8.28
N CYS A 122 26.22 -0.17 9.46
CA CYS A 122 24.97 -0.19 10.21
C CYS A 122 24.62 1.25 10.63
N PRO A 123 23.47 1.80 10.19
CA PRO A 123 23.10 3.18 10.52
C PRO A 123 22.82 3.37 12.01
N ASP A 124 22.63 2.28 12.76
CA ASP A 124 22.25 2.31 14.17
C ASP A 124 23.46 2.18 15.12
N CYS A 125 24.45 1.36 14.79
CA CYS A 125 25.60 1.09 15.68
C CYS A 125 26.97 1.27 15.03
N GLY A 126 27.04 1.65 13.75
CA GLY A 126 28.30 1.90 13.03
C GLY A 126 29.10 0.64 12.67
N ALA A 127 28.64 -0.56 13.02
CA ALA A 127 29.32 -1.80 12.66
C ALA A 127 29.25 -2.10 11.16
N ASN A 128 30.27 -2.76 10.61
CA ASN A 128 30.24 -3.27 9.23
C ASN A 128 29.12 -4.30 9.08
N LEU A 129 28.31 -4.15 8.03
CA LEU A 129 27.28 -5.12 7.66
C LEU A 129 27.86 -6.15 6.70
N ILE A 130 27.44 -7.41 6.88
CA ILE A 130 27.77 -8.50 5.98
C ILE A 130 26.75 -8.48 4.84
N PRO A 131 27.15 -8.45 3.57
CA PRO A 131 26.27 -8.35 2.41
C PRO A 131 25.50 -9.66 2.10
N ASP A 132 24.90 -10.29 3.12
CA ASP A 132 24.00 -11.43 3.01
C ASP A 132 22.55 -10.92 2.91
N VAL A 133 22.16 -10.49 1.70
CA VAL A 133 20.82 -9.97 1.45
C VAL A 133 19.85 -11.10 1.16
N LYS A 134 18.74 -11.12 1.90
CA LYS A 134 17.68 -12.10 1.78
C LYS A 134 16.42 -11.43 1.26
N GLU A 135 15.64 -12.15 0.47
CA GLU A 135 14.31 -11.68 0.08
C GLU A 135 13.33 -11.90 1.23
N PHE A 136 12.61 -10.84 1.61
CA PHE A 136 11.65 -10.87 2.68
C PHE A 136 10.27 -10.52 2.13
N ASN A 137 9.33 -11.48 2.14
CA ASN A 137 7.97 -11.24 1.68
C ASN A 137 7.22 -10.32 2.65
N LEU A 138 6.58 -9.29 2.11
CA LEU A 138 5.85 -8.28 2.86
C LEU A 138 4.41 -8.70 3.21
N LEU A 139 3.88 -9.78 2.64
CA LEU A 139 2.60 -10.34 3.05
C LEU A 139 2.70 -10.86 4.49
N MET A 140 1.73 -10.47 5.31
CA MET A 140 1.57 -11.04 6.64
C MET A 140 0.78 -12.34 6.55
N THR A 141 1.26 -13.39 7.21
CA THR A 141 0.58 -14.69 7.25
C THR A 141 -0.21 -14.86 8.56
N THR A 142 -1.30 -15.61 8.46
CA THR A 142 -2.03 -16.15 9.60
C THR A 142 -2.50 -17.57 9.25
N ASN A 143 -3.15 -18.25 10.17
CA ASN A 143 -3.61 -19.63 10.00
C ASN A 143 -5.11 -19.72 10.26
N VAL A 144 -5.87 -20.29 9.34
CA VAL A 144 -7.32 -20.53 9.46
C VAL A 144 -7.57 -22.02 9.64
N GLY A 145 -8.39 -22.36 10.64
CA GLY A 145 -8.73 -23.75 11.00
C GLY A 145 -8.79 -23.95 12.51
N SER A 146 -9.69 -24.83 12.95
CA SER A 146 -9.94 -25.12 14.38
C SER A 146 -9.05 -26.23 14.92
N VAL A 147 -8.59 -27.16 14.07
CA VAL A 147 -7.78 -28.31 14.47
C VAL A 147 -6.30 -27.95 14.42
N GLU A 148 -5.59 -28.18 15.52
CA GLU A 148 -4.15 -28.02 15.61
C GLU A 148 -3.45 -29.06 14.71
N GLY A 149 -2.64 -28.59 13.75
CA GLY A 149 -1.99 -29.44 12.72
C GLY A 149 -2.66 -29.42 11.34
N GLU A 150 -3.92 -29.03 11.23
CA GLU A 150 -4.66 -28.93 9.95
C GLU A 150 -4.94 -27.48 9.53
N LYS A 151 -4.32 -26.52 10.20
CA LYS A 151 -4.54 -25.11 9.91
C LYS A 151 -3.99 -24.77 8.54
N THR A 152 -4.80 -24.11 7.72
CA THR A 152 -4.40 -23.59 6.43
C THR A 152 -3.75 -22.23 6.61
N GLN A 153 -2.50 -22.10 6.16
CA GLN A 153 -1.86 -20.79 6.10
C GLN A 153 -2.58 -19.91 5.08
N VAL A 154 -2.97 -18.72 5.51
CA VAL A 154 -3.58 -17.68 4.67
C VAL A 154 -2.84 -16.36 4.89
N TYR A 155 -3.16 -15.36 4.07
CA TYR A 155 -2.52 -14.05 4.12
C TYR A 155 -3.53 -12.99 4.53
N LEU A 156 -3.07 -12.01 5.31
CA LEU A 156 -3.75 -10.72 5.40
C LEU A 156 -3.49 -9.98 4.09
N LYS A 157 -4.51 -9.33 3.52
CA LYS A 157 -4.39 -8.70 2.21
C LYS A 157 -3.31 -7.62 2.16
N GLY A 158 -2.40 -7.73 1.19
CA GLY A 158 -1.29 -6.78 0.98
C GLY A 158 -1.69 -5.47 0.30
N GLU A 159 -2.86 -5.51 -0.33
CA GLU A 159 -3.55 -4.40 -0.98
C GLU A 159 -5.05 -4.62 -0.90
N SER A 160 -5.85 -3.56 -1.11
CA SER A 160 -7.30 -3.70 -1.05
C SER A 160 -7.91 -4.14 -2.39
N CYS A 161 -7.35 -3.76 -3.54
CA CYS A 161 -7.99 -3.96 -4.84
C CYS A 161 -8.23 -5.43 -5.26
N GLN A 162 -7.51 -6.42 -4.72
CA GLN A 162 -7.61 -7.81 -5.20
C GLN A 162 -9.04 -8.38 -5.18
N ASN A 163 -9.87 -8.00 -4.20
CA ASN A 163 -11.27 -8.41 -4.13
C ASN A 163 -12.07 -7.94 -5.35
N ILE A 164 -11.78 -6.73 -5.85
CA ILE A 164 -12.46 -6.13 -6.99
C ILE A 164 -12.31 -7.00 -8.25
N TYR A 165 -11.12 -7.54 -8.48
CA TYR A 165 -10.88 -8.42 -9.63
C TYR A 165 -11.61 -9.75 -9.51
N LEU A 166 -11.65 -10.33 -8.30
CA LEU A 166 -12.33 -11.61 -8.07
C LEU A 166 -13.84 -11.50 -8.21
N ASP A 167 -14.40 -10.35 -7.84
CA ASP A 167 -15.85 -10.10 -7.88
C ASP A 167 -16.32 -9.42 -9.18
N PHE A 168 -15.44 -9.26 -10.18
CA PHE A 168 -15.77 -8.60 -11.46
C PHE A 168 -17.01 -9.21 -12.14
N LEU A 169 -17.06 -10.54 -12.31
CA LEU A 169 -18.19 -11.20 -12.96
C LEU A 169 -19.47 -11.13 -12.11
N PRO A 170 -19.46 -11.48 -10.81
CA PRO A 170 -20.62 -11.28 -9.94
C PRO A 170 -21.20 -9.86 -9.99
N ILE A 171 -20.35 -8.82 -9.91
CA ILE A 171 -20.80 -7.43 -9.93
C ILE A 171 -21.41 -7.08 -11.28
N ARG A 172 -20.72 -7.42 -12.38
CA ARG A 172 -21.22 -7.17 -13.74
C ARG A 172 -22.60 -7.78 -13.95
N ASP A 173 -22.76 -9.03 -13.54
CA ASP A 173 -23.98 -9.80 -13.80
C ASP A 173 -25.15 -9.34 -12.90
N THR A 174 -24.89 -9.07 -11.61
CA THR A 174 -25.95 -8.67 -10.66
C THR A 174 -26.37 -7.21 -10.80
N MET A 175 -25.44 -6.33 -11.17
CA MET A 175 -25.71 -4.89 -11.33
C MET A 175 -26.05 -4.50 -12.77
N GLY A 176 -25.96 -5.45 -13.71
CA GLY A 176 -26.12 -5.17 -15.14
C GLY A 176 -25.11 -4.16 -15.67
N ALA A 177 -23.90 -4.13 -15.08
CA ALA A 177 -22.88 -3.14 -15.40
C ALA A 177 -22.39 -3.30 -16.84
N LYS A 178 -22.31 -2.18 -17.57
CA LYS A 178 -21.81 -2.14 -18.95
C LYS A 178 -20.45 -1.46 -18.98
N ILE A 179 -19.54 -1.98 -19.78
CA ILE A 179 -18.23 -1.36 -19.98
C ILE A 179 -18.42 -0.01 -20.71
N PRO A 180 -17.77 1.08 -20.26
CA PRO A 180 -16.89 1.14 -19.10
C PRO A 180 -17.64 1.30 -17.76
N PHE A 181 -17.15 0.63 -16.72
CA PHE A 181 -17.64 0.79 -15.35
C PHE A 181 -16.51 0.61 -14.35
N GLY A 182 -16.68 1.17 -13.16
CA GLY A 182 -15.74 1.02 -12.06
C GLY A 182 -16.29 0.25 -10.89
N VAL A 183 -15.38 -0.34 -10.13
CA VAL A 183 -15.66 -0.89 -8.82
C VAL A 183 -14.69 -0.25 -7.83
N ALA A 184 -15.24 0.26 -6.74
CA ALA A 184 -14.53 0.96 -5.69
C ALA A 184 -14.49 0.11 -4.42
N GLN A 185 -13.41 0.23 -3.66
CA GLN A 185 -13.33 -0.35 -2.32
C GLN A 185 -12.57 0.58 -1.38
N ILE A 186 -13.04 0.64 -0.13
CA ILE A 186 -12.25 1.15 0.99
C ILE A 186 -11.98 -0.01 1.92
N GLY A 187 -10.70 -0.34 2.15
CA GLY A 187 -10.36 -1.53 2.91
C GLY A 187 -9.00 -1.49 3.56
N LYS A 188 -8.84 -2.27 4.63
CA LYS A 188 -7.57 -2.45 5.33
C LYS A 188 -6.58 -3.25 4.49
N ALA A 189 -5.33 -2.83 4.47
CA ALA A 189 -4.21 -3.55 3.88
C ALA A 189 -3.06 -3.63 4.88
N PHE A 190 -2.26 -4.70 4.73
CA PHE A 190 -1.22 -5.07 5.67
C PHE A 190 0.10 -5.26 4.94
N ARG A 191 1.15 -4.59 5.40
CA ARG A 191 2.51 -4.74 4.86
C ARG A 191 3.48 -4.97 5.99
N ASN A 192 4.25 -6.04 5.91
CA ASN A 192 5.22 -6.42 6.93
C ASN A 192 6.51 -5.58 6.80
N GLU A 193 6.36 -4.25 6.92
CA GLU A 193 7.45 -3.30 6.71
C GLU A 193 8.66 -3.60 7.61
N ILE A 194 9.83 -3.74 6.97
CA ILE A 194 11.12 -4.03 7.61
C ILE A 194 11.60 -2.83 8.42
N THR A 195 11.52 -1.64 7.82
CA THR A 195 12.08 -0.40 8.38
C THR A 195 11.01 0.45 9.06
N LEU A 196 11.42 1.15 10.12
CA LEU A 196 10.61 2.14 10.82
C LEU A 196 10.57 3.43 9.99
N GLY A 197 9.43 3.75 9.36
CA GLY A 197 9.29 5.01 8.64
C GLY A 197 8.75 6.14 9.51
N LYS A 198 8.54 7.30 8.89
CA LYS A 198 8.08 8.49 9.59
C LYS A 198 6.57 8.40 9.82
N PHE A 199 6.14 8.17 11.06
CA PHE A 199 4.73 8.29 11.46
C PHE A 199 3.78 7.50 10.53
N LEU A 200 2.67 8.10 10.06
CA LEU A 200 1.68 7.45 9.20
C LEU A 200 2.15 7.16 7.75
N PHE A 201 3.37 7.56 7.36
CA PHE A 201 3.88 7.33 5.99
C PHE A 201 4.35 5.89 5.73
N LYS A 202 4.73 5.14 6.77
CA LYS A 202 5.17 3.74 6.66
C LYS A 202 4.63 2.97 7.87
N VAL A 203 3.45 2.39 7.70
CA VAL A 203 2.72 1.66 8.73
C VAL A 203 2.47 0.23 8.27
N ARG A 204 2.28 -0.67 9.24
CA ARG A 204 2.05 -2.09 8.95
C ARG A 204 0.59 -2.43 8.65
N GLU A 205 -0.30 -1.61 9.17
CA GLU A 205 -1.74 -1.67 8.94
C GLU A 205 -2.19 -0.28 8.51
N PHE A 206 -2.85 -0.20 7.36
CA PHE A 206 -3.42 1.04 6.83
C PHE A 206 -4.69 0.73 6.05
N GLU A 207 -5.32 1.78 5.56
CA GLU A 207 -6.50 1.68 4.72
C GLU A 207 -6.21 2.30 3.36
N GLN A 208 -6.74 1.68 2.31
CA GLN A 208 -6.66 2.16 0.95
C GLN A 208 -8.06 2.47 0.43
N MET A 209 -8.13 3.39 -0.54
CA MET A 209 -9.34 3.75 -1.26
C MET A 209 -9.05 3.54 -2.75
N ASP A 210 -9.34 2.34 -3.22
CA ASP A 210 -8.97 1.84 -4.55
C ASP A 210 -10.17 1.85 -5.49
N ILE A 211 -9.91 2.08 -6.78
CA ILE A 211 -10.89 1.97 -7.87
C ILE A 211 -10.23 1.19 -8.99
N GLU A 212 -10.89 0.12 -9.43
CA GLU A 212 -10.58 -0.53 -10.70
C GLU A 212 -11.65 -0.12 -11.71
N TYR A 213 -11.24 0.62 -12.75
CA TYR A 213 -12.13 1.11 -13.78
C TYR A 213 -11.93 0.32 -15.08
N PHE A 214 -12.87 -0.58 -15.35
CA PHE A 214 -12.83 -1.51 -16.47
C PHE A 214 -13.33 -0.82 -17.74
N CYS A 215 -12.54 -0.88 -18.81
CA CYS A 215 -12.83 -0.22 -20.08
C CYS A 215 -12.36 -1.04 -21.27
N SER A 216 -12.83 -0.66 -22.46
CA SER A 216 -12.28 -1.21 -23.72
C SER A 216 -10.83 -0.75 -23.92
N PRO A 217 -9.95 -1.56 -24.52
CA PRO A 217 -8.56 -1.18 -24.79
C PRO A 217 -8.41 0.12 -25.58
N GLU A 218 -9.36 0.39 -26.49
CA GLU A 218 -9.39 1.57 -27.37
C GLU A 218 -9.66 2.86 -26.58
N GLU A 219 -10.50 2.79 -25.54
CA GLU A 219 -10.87 3.94 -24.71
C GLU A 219 -9.89 4.17 -23.54
N ALA A 220 -9.07 3.18 -23.21
CA ALA A 220 -8.22 3.19 -22.02
C ALA A 220 -7.35 4.46 -21.88
N ASN A 221 -6.75 4.95 -22.97
CA ASN A 221 -5.92 6.17 -22.91
C ASN A 221 -6.72 7.44 -22.61
N LYS A 222 -7.93 7.54 -23.18
CA LYS A 222 -8.84 8.67 -22.95
C LYS A 222 -9.30 8.66 -21.49
N LEU A 223 -9.84 7.54 -21.04
CA LEU A 223 -10.35 7.38 -19.68
C LEU A 223 -9.24 7.54 -18.64
N TYR A 224 -8.02 7.08 -18.91
CA TYR A 224 -6.88 7.28 -18.00
C TYR A 224 -6.57 8.77 -17.79
N LYS A 225 -6.59 9.57 -18.86
CA LYS A 225 -6.40 11.03 -18.75
C LYS A 225 -7.53 11.69 -17.96
N GLU A 226 -8.78 11.30 -18.22
CA GLU A 226 -9.95 11.80 -17.49
C GLU A 226 -9.87 11.47 -15.99
N TRP A 227 -9.50 10.22 -15.65
CA TRP A 227 -9.31 9.80 -14.25
C TRP A 227 -8.20 10.57 -13.55
N LYS A 228 -7.09 10.87 -14.23
CA LYS A 228 -6.04 11.75 -13.67
C LYS A 228 -6.61 13.12 -13.32
N ASP A 229 -7.38 13.74 -14.21
CA ASP A 229 -7.98 15.04 -13.95
C ASP A 229 -9.02 14.99 -12.82
N ILE A 230 -9.86 13.95 -12.78
CA ILE A 230 -10.85 13.72 -11.69
C ILE A 230 -10.13 13.59 -10.35
N ARG A 231 -9.09 12.77 -10.27
CA ARG A 231 -8.36 12.53 -9.01
C ARG A 231 -7.62 13.77 -8.54
N PHE A 232 -6.98 14.52 -9.45
CA PHE A 232 -6.29 15.75 -9.08
C PHE A 232 -7.26 16.82 -8.55
N LYS A 233 -8.41 17.00 -9.23
CA LYS A 233 -9.47 17.92 -8.78
C LYS A 233 -10.05 17.53 -7.43
N TRP A 234 -10.21 16.24 -7.15
CA TRP A 234 -10.69 15.80 -5.83
C TRP A 234 -9.76 16.27 -4.70
N TYR A 235 -8.44 16.17 -4.87
CA TYR A 235 -7.51 16.65 -3.85
C TYR A 235 -7.56 18.18 -3.66
N VAL A 236 -7.68 18.95 -4.75
CA VAL A 236 -7.67 20.42 -4.68
C VAL A 236 -9.04 20.97 -4.30
N ASP A 237 -10.08 20.61 -5.04
CA ASP A 237 -11.40 21.24 -4.98
C ASP A 237 -12.29 20.63 -3.89
N THR A 238 -12.13 19.34 -3.59
CA THR A 238 -12.96 18.66 -2.58
C THR A 238 -12.26 18.60 -1.22
N ILE A 239 -11.00 18.16 -1.17
CA ILE A 239 -10.25 18.08 0.10
C ILE A 239 -9.67 19.44 0.50
N GLY A 240 -9.46 20.36 -0.45
CA GLY A 240 -8.91 21.68 -0.16
C GLY A 240 -7.38 21.69 0.01
N LEU A 241 -6.66 20.71 -0.57
CA LEU A 241 -5.20 20.72 -0.54
C LEU A 241 -4.65 21.85 -1.41
N ASN A 242 -3.59 22.50 -0.93
CA ASN A 242 -2.90 23.50 -1.72
C ASN A 242 -2.27 22.86 -2.97
N LYS A 243 -2.76 23.29 -4.15
CA LYS A 243 -2.29 22.84 -5.46
C LYS A 243 -0.78 22.99 -5.65
N ASP A 244 -0.16 24.04 -5.12
CA ASP A 244 1.29 24.29 -5.26
C ASP A 244 2.15 23.28 -4.49
N ARG A 245 1.54 22.49 -3.60
CA ARG A 245 2.19 21.39 -2.88
C ARG A 245 1.92 20.03 -3.49
N LEU A 246 1.10 19.95 -4.54
CA LEU A 246 0.80 18.73 -5.27
C LEU A 246 1.56 18.70 -6.59
N ARG A 247 2.09 17.54 -6.95
CA ARG A 247 2.66 17.32 -8.28
C ARG A 247 2.35 15.93 -8.80
N TRP A 248 2.28 15.84 -10.12
CA TRP A 248 2.31 14.55 -10.82
C TRP A 248 3.76 14.09 -10.98
N ARG A 249 4.02 12.82 -10.67
CA ARG A 249 5.29 12.14 -10.96
C ARG A 249 4.99 10.89 -11.78
N GLN A 250 5.48 10.84 -13.01
CA GLN A 250 5.41 9.61 -13.80
C GLN A 250 6.43 8.60 -13.28
N HIS A 251 6.04 7.33 -13.23
CA HIS A 251 6.97 6.25 -12.91
C HIS A 251 8.00 6.10 -14.03
N PHE A 252 9.27 5.92 -13.66
CA PHE A 252 10.29 5.56 -14.63
C PHE A 252 10.02 4.15 -15.19
N SER A 253 10.58 3.85 -16.36
CA SER A 253 10.38 2.55 -17.03
C SER A 253 10.80 1.36 -16.15
N ASP A 254 11.73 1.59 -15.24
CA ASP A 254 12.27 0.59 -14.31
C ASP A 254 11.67 0.63 -12.89
N GLU A 255 10.75 1.55 -12.61
CA GLU A 255 9.90 1.53 -11.41
C GLU A 255 8.55 0.88 -11.69
N ARG A 256 8.14 0.87 -12.96
CA ARG A 256 6.84 0.38 -13.40
C ARG A 256 6.72 -1.13 -13.23
N ILE A 257 5.64 -1.57 -12.57
CA ILE A 257 5.32 -2.99 -12.42
C ILE A 257 5.05 -3.60 -13.81
N PHE A 258 5.44 -4.86 -14.02
CA PHE A 258 5.45 -5.52 -15.33
C PHE A 258 4.11 -5.51 -16.09
N TYR A 259 2.98 -5.46 -15.40
CA TYR A 259 1.64 -5.42 -16.00
C TYR A 259 1.13 -4.01 -16.32
N ALA A 260 1.80 -2.95 -15.86
CA ALA A 260 1.33 -1.58 -16.06
C ALA A 260 1.86 -0.99 -17.39
N ARG A 261 0.94 -0.47 -18.23
CA ARG A 261 1.30 0.25 -19.47
C ARG A 261 1.77 1.69 -19.20
N ASP A 262 1.21 2.35 -18.20
CA ASP A 262 1.62 3.67 -17.70
C ASP A 262 1.23 3.79 -16.22
N ALA A 263 1.96 4.61 -15.46
CA ALA A 263 1.72 4.81 -14.03
C ALA A 263 2.20 6.19 -13.58
N TRP A 264 1.39 6.83 -12.73
CA TRP A 264 1.61 8.19 -12.24
C TRP A 264 1.19 8.30 -10.78
N ASP A 265 2.03 8.95 -9.98
CA ASP A 265 1.75 9.27 -8.58
C ASP A 265 1.37 10.74 -8.45
N ILE A 266 0.43 11.02 -7.53
CA ILE A 266 0.24 12.36 -6.98
C ILE A 266 1.06 12.44 -5.70
N GLU A 267 2.06 13.31 -5.67
CA GLU A 267 2.92 13.51 -4.50
C GLU A 267 2.59 14.82 -3.79
N TYR A 268 2.65 14.81 -2.45
CA TYR A 268 2.49 15.99 -1.59
C TYR A 268 3.82 16.38 -0.92
N LYS A 269 4.14 17.67 -0.92
CA LYS A 269 5.37 18.25 -0.35
C LYS A 269 5.20 18.77 1.08
#